data_AF-R7USJ3-F1
#
_entry.id   AF-R7USJ3-F1
#
_cell.length_a   1.000
_cell.length_b   1.000
_cell.length_c   1.000
_cell.angle_alpha   90.00
_cell.angle_beta   90.00
_cell.angle_gamma   90.00
#
_symmetry.space_group_name_H-M   'P 1'
#
loop_
_entity.id
_entity.type
_entity.pdbx_description
1 polymer ?
#
loop_
_entity_poly.entity_id
_entity_poly.type
_entity_poly.pdbx_seq_one_letter_code
_entity_poly.pdbx_strand_id
1 'polypeptide(L)'
;LLPFWALIASVFGYYFSPELVPFKSALIPLIAVIMFVMGLTITTQDLKTSLREPQALLIGVLLQFLLMPALACSISILFELPRDMLIGMILVGTAPGGTSSNVLTYLAGGRVALSVSMTTVSTLASVIMTPWITTL
;
A
#
# COMPACT_ATOMS: atom_id res chain seq x y z
N LEU A 1 9.45 -8.98 14.01
CA LEU A 1 8.59 -8.62 15.17
C LEU A 1 7.30 -7.93 14.74
N LEU A 2 7.31 -7.04 13.74
CA LEU A 2 6.10 -6.37 13.25
C LEU A 2 4.90 -7.29 12.93
N PRO A 3 5.03 -8.42 12.20
CA PRO A 3 3.89 -9.30 11.93
C PRO A 3 3.29 -9.93 13.20
N PHE A 4 4.11 -10.19 14.22
CA PHE A 4 3.65 -10.70 15.50
C PHE A 4 2.78 -9.69 16.24
N TRP A 5 3.23 -8.43 16.32
CA TRP A 5 2.45 -7.34 16.91
C TRP A 5 1.16 -7.05 16.14
N ALA A 6 1.20 -7.10 14.81
CA ALA A 6 0.01 -6.91 13.97
C ALA A 6 -1.05 -8.00 14.24
N LEU A 7 -0.62 -9.25 14.45
CA LEU A 7 -1.53 -10.36 14.74
C LEU A 7 -2.15 -10.20 16.13
N ILE A 8 -1.36 -9.85 17.15
CA ILE A 8 -1.87 -9.55 18.50
C ILE A 8 -2.87 -8.38 18.46
N ALA A 9 -2.52 -7.29 17.78
CA ALA A 9 -3.39 -6.12 17.66
C ALA A 9 -4.71 -6.44 16.93
N SER A 10 -4.66 -7.31 15.90
CA SER A 10 -5.85 -7.77 15.18
C SER A 10 -6.78 -8.60 16.08
N VAL A 11 -6.22 -9.56 16.82
CA VAL A 11 -6.98 -10.38 17.77
C VAL A 11 -7.56 -9.52 18.90
N PHE A 12 -6.77 -8.60 19.45
CA PHE A 12 -7.23 -7.65 20.45
C PHE A 12 -8.36 -6.75 19.91
N GLY A 13 -8.20 -6.24 18.68
CA GLY A 13 -9.21 -5.42 18.01
C GLY A 13 -10.53 -6.16 17.77
N TYR A 14 -10.47 -7.47 17.51
CA TYR A 14 -11.65 -8.31 17.38
C TYR A 14 -12.44 -8.44 18.69
N TYR A 15 -11.76 -8.66 19.82
CA TYR A 15 -12.41 -8.82 21.12
C TYR A 15 -12.85 -7.48 21.77
N PHE A 16 -12.08 -6.42 21.61
CA PHE A 16 -12.33 -5.10 22.21
C PHE A 16 -12.92 -4.09 21.19
N SER A 17 -13.53 -4.59 20.12
CA SER A 17 -14.13 -3.76 19.06
C SER A 17 -15.02 -2.61 19.58
N PRO A 18 -15.97 -2.80 20.52
CA PRO A 18 -16.86 -1.71 20.95
C PRO A 18 -16.13 -0.55 21.64
N GLU A 19 -15.01 -0.82 22.30
CA GLU A 19 -14.19 0.20 22.98
C GLU A 19 -13.28 0.97 22.02
N LEU A 20 -12.94 0.36 20.88
CA LEU A 20 -12.02 0.92 19.88
C LEU A 20 -12.73 1.76 18.80
N VAL A 21 -14.00 1.48 18.51
CA VAL A 21 -14.80 2.23 17.51
C VAL A 21 -14.81 3.75 17.75
N PRO A 22 -14.90 4.28 18.99
CA PRO A 22 -14.81 5.72 19.26
C PRO A 22 -13.51 6.37 18.77
N PHE A 23 -12.41 5.61 18.69
CA PHE A 23 -11.11 6.08 18.24
C PHE A 23 -10.94 6.07 16.71
N LYS A 24 -11.98 5.70 15.94
CA LYS A 24 -11.92 5.67 14.47
C LYS A 24 -11.50 7.01 13.86
N SER A 25 -11.88 8.14 14.48
CA SER A 25 -11.50 9.49 14.03
C SER A 25 -9.98 9.72 14.07
N ALA A 26 -9.24 9.00 14.90
CA ALA A 26 -7.79 9.08 14.99
C ALA A 26 -7.05 8.36 13.85
N LEU A 27 -7.73 7.54 13.04
CA LEU A 27 -7.09 6.82 11.92
C LEU A 27 -6.49 7.77 10.88
N ILE A 28 -7.25 8.78 10.47
CA ILE A 28 -6.81 9.76 9.46
C ILE A 28 -5.53 10.49 9.90
N PRO A 29 -5.48 11.14 11.09
CA PRO A 29 -4.26 11.81 11.52
C PRO A 29 -3.10 10.84 11.74
N LEU A 30 -3.35 9.62 12.21
CA LEU A 30 -2.29 8.62 12.41
C LEU A 30 -1.68 8.19 11.07
N ILE A 31 -2.50 7.89 10.05
CA ILE A 31 -2.03 7.57 8.70
C ILE A 31 -1.29 8.78 8.11
N ALA A 32 -1.79 10.01 8.30
CA ALA A 32 -1.13 11.21 7.83
C ALA A 32 0.27 11.38 8.44
N VAL A 33 0.43 11.12 9.74
CA VAL A 33 1.74 11.14 10.40
C VAL A 33 2.67 10.06 9.83
N ILE A 34 2.17 8.85 9.60
CA ILE A 34 2.97 7.76 8.99
C ILE A 34 3.44 8.16 7.59
N MET A 35 2.55 8.72 6.75
CA MET A 35 2.89 9.16 5.40
C MET A 35 3.84 10.37 5.41
N PHE A 36 3.71 11.28 6.38
CA PHE A 36 4.64 12.39 6.57
C PHE A 36 6.04 11.91 6.94
N VAL A 37 6.15 11.02 7.93
CA VAL A 37 7.44 10.42 8.34
C VAL A 37 8.05 9.63 7.18
N MET A 38 7.25 8.90 6.41
CA MET A 38 7.72 8.27 5.17
C MET A 38 8.32 9.32 4.21
N GLY A 39 7.65 10.45 4.00
CA GLY A 39 8.17 11.54 3.16
C GLY A 39 9.53 12.05 3.63
N LEU A 40 9.74 12.16 4.94
CA LEU A 40 11.04 12.56 5.52
C LEU A 40 12.16 11.56 5.28
N THR A 41 11.84 10.28 5.02
CA THR A 41 12.84 9.24 4.73
C THR A 41 13.29 9.21 3.26
N ILE A 42 12.64 9.97 2.37
CA ILE A 42 12.99 10.00 0.95
C ILE A 42 14.28 10.81 0.77
N THR A 43 15.29 10.20 0.17
CA THR A 43 16.54 10.89 -0.15
C THR A 43 16.57 11.37 -1.60
N THR A 44 17.39 12.40 -1.88
CA THR A 44 17.62 12.86 -3.26
C THR A 44 18.26 11.79 -4.14
N GLN A 45 18.94 10.81 -3.53
CA GLN A 45 19.53 9.68 -4.23
C GLN A 45 18.47 8.68 -4.69
N ASP A 46 17.40 8.48 -3.93
CA ASP A 46 16.26 7.65 -4.35
C ASP A 46 15.56 8.27 -5.57
N LEU A 47 15.35 9.58 -5.55
CA LEU A 47 14.80 10.31 -6.69
C LEU A 47 15.71 10.26 -7.93
N LYS A 48 17.04 10.34 -7.75
CA LYS A 48 18.00 10.17 -8.86
C LYS A 48 18.03 8.74 -9.39
N THR A 49 17.85 7.74 -8.54
CA THR A 49 17.84 6.33 -8.94
C THR A 49 16.59 6.00 -9.74
N SER A 50 15.44 6.59 -9.40
CA SER A 50 14.21 6.52 -10.18
C SER A 50 14.42 6.89 -11.66
N LEU A 51 15.25 7.92 -11.92
CA LEU A 51 15.58 8.37 -13.28
C LEU A 51 16.61 7.50 -14.01
N ARG A 52 17.36 6.65 -13.30
CA ARG A 52 18.39 5.78 -13.90
C ARG A 52 17.81 4.50 -14.48
N GLU A 53 16.67 4.02 -13.97
CA GLU A 53 16.02 2.78 -14.42
C GLU A 53 14.52 2.95 -14.68
N PRO A 54 14.14 3.84 -15.62
CA PRO A 54 12.74 4.19 -15.84
C PRO A 54 11.91 3.02 -16.35
N GLN A 55 12.51 2.08 -17.09
CA GLN A 55 11.81 0.91 -17.63
C GLN A 55 11.32 -0.01 -16.51
N ALA A 56 12.20 -0.38 -15.57
CA ALA A 56 11.84 -1.25 -14.46
C ALA A 56 10.79 -0.60 -13.54
N LEU A 57 10.93 0.71 -13.32
CA LEU A 57 9.98 1.49 -12.52
C LEU A 57 8.61 1.56 -13.19
N LEU A 58 8.53 1.86 -14.50
CA LEU A 58 7.28 1.95 -15.24
C LEU A 58 6.55 0.61 -15.25
N ILE A 59 7.28 -0.48 -15.50
CA ILE A 59 6.72 -1.84 -15.47
C ILE A 59 6.19 -2.15 -14.08
N GLY A 60 6.94 -1.85 -13.02
CA GLY A 60 6.51 -2.04 -11.64
C GLY A 60 5.22 -1.27 -11.32
N VAL A 61 5.15 0.01 -11.68
CA VAL A 61 3.96 0.85 -11.44
C VAL A 61 2.76 0.37 -12.25
N LEU A 62 2.94 -0.03 -13.51
CA LEU A 62 1.87 -0.60 -14.33
C LEU A 62 1.34 -1.90 -13.73
N LEU A 63 2.23 -2.80 -13.32
CA LEU A 63 1.84 -4.04 -12.64
C LEU A 63 1.11 -3.75 -11.32
N GLN A 64 1.56 -2.77 -10.55
CA GLN A 64 0.92 -2.35 -9.29
C GLN A 64 -0.53 -1.89 -9.54
N PHE A 65 -0.77 -1.02 -10.52
CA PHE A 65 -2.10 -0.45 -10.74
C PHE A 65 -2.99 -1.24 -11.69
N LEU A 66 -2.47 -2.25 -12.39
CA LEU A 66 -3.25 -3.06 -13.32
C LEU A 66 -3.45 -4.48 -12.79
N LEU A 67 -2.38 -5.11 -12.32
CA LEU A 67 -2.41 -6.51 -11.90
C LEU A 67 -3.00 -6.66 -10.49
N MET A 68 -2.65 -5.79 -9.52
CA MET A 68 -3.21 -5.89 -8.16
C MET A 68 -4.72 -5.66 -8.11
N PRO A 69 -5.32 -4.64 -8.78
CA PRO A 69 -6.77 -4.48 -8.80
C PRO A 69 -7.48 -5.61 -9.55
N ALA A 70 -6.89 -6.09 -10.65
CA ALA A 70 -7.44 -7.22 -11.40
C ALA A 70 -7.48 -8.50 -10.54
N LEU A 71 -6.43 -8.75 -9.75
CA LEU A 71 -6.41 -9.86 -8.79
C LEU A 71 -7.44 -9.66 -7.68
N ALA A 72 -7.55 -8.45 -7.12
CA ALA A 72 -8.54 -8.15 -6.09
C ALA A 72 -9.97 -8.38 -6.58
N CYS A 73 -10.27 -7.97 -7.83
CA CYS A 73 -11.55 -8.23 -8.49
C CYS A 73 -11.77 -9.73 -8.73
N SER A 74 -10.77 -10.42 -9.28
CA SER A 74 -10.86 -11.86 -9.56
C SER A 74 -11.11 -12.69 -8.30
N ILE A 75 -10.39 -12.38 -7.20
CA ILE A 75 -10.60 -13.00 -5.89
C ILE A 75 -12.00 -12.68 -5.37
N SER A 76 -12.46 -11.43 -5.49
CA SER A 76 -13.79 -11.04 -5.01
C SER A 76 -14.91 -11.78 -5.73
N ILE A 77 -14.77 -12.02 -7.04
CA ILE A 77 -15.73 -12.79 -7.84
C ILE A 77 -15.65 -14.27 -7.48
N LEU A 78 -14.44 -14.84 -7.38
CA LEU A 78 -14.24 -16.26 -7.09
C LEU A 78 -14.83 -16.68 -5.72
N PHE A 79 -14.77 -15.78 -4.74
CA PHE A 79 -15.31 -16.00 -3.39
C PHE A 79 -16.72 -15.44 -3.19
N GLU A 80 -17.38 -14.95 -4.25
CA GLU A 80 -18.73 -14.38 -4.22
C GLU A 80 -18.93 -13.32 -3.12
N LEU A 81 -17.96 -12.43 -2.96
CA LEU A 81 -17.96 -11.46 -1.87
C LEU A 81 -19.10 -10.44 -2.03
N PRO A 82 -19.73 -10.00 -0.92
CA PRO A 82 -20.74 -8.96 -0.97
C PRO A 82 -20.15 -7.65 -1.50
N ARG A 83 -21.00 -6.81 -2.11
CA ARG A 83 -20.59 -5.60 -2.84
C ARG A 83 -19.70 -4.68 -2.01
N ASP A 84 -19.99 -4.49 -0.73
CA ASP A 84 -19.21 -3.62 0.16
C ASP A 84 -17.77 -4.14 0.34
N MET A 85 -17.60 -5.46 0.43
CA MET A 85 -16.30 -6.09 0.61
C MET A 85 -15.51 -6.13 -0.70
N LEU A 86 -16.19 -6.28 -1.84
CA LEU A 86 -15.58 -6.14 -3.17
C LEU A 86 -14.99 -4.73 -3.35
N ILE A 87 -15.74 -3.68 -3.01
CA ILE A 87 -15.24 -2.29 -3.09
C ILE A 87 -14.01 -2.13 -2.19
N GLY A 88 -14.06 -2.66 -0.96
CA GLY A 88 -12.91 -2.66 -0.06
C GLY A 88 -11.69 -3.38 -0.64
N MET A 89 -11.89 -4.53 -1.27
CA MET A 89 -10.82 -5.31 -1.91
C MET A 89 -10.19 -4.56 -3.10
N ILE A 90 -11.00 -3.94 -3.96
CA ILE A 90 -10.48 -3.13 -5.06
C ILE A 90 -9.72 -1.91 -4.53
N LEU A 91 -10.21 -1.28 -3.47
CA LEU A 91 -9.54 -0.16 -2.81
C LEU A 91 -8.18 -0.57 -2.22
N VAL A 92 -8.08 -1.79 -1.67
CA VAL A 92 -6.79 -2.38 -1.26
C VAL A 92 -5.89 -2.66 -2.46
N GLY A 93 -6.43 -3.23 -3.54
CA GLY A 93 -5.67 -3.55 -4.74
C GLY A 93 -5.14 -2.32 -5.49
N THR A 94 -5.81 -1.18 -5.37
CA THR A 94 -5.42 0.10 -5.99
C THR A 94 -4.57 0.98 -5.07
N ALA A 95 -4.33 0.56 -3.83
CA ALA A 95 -3.46 1.28 -2.91
C ALA A 95 -1.99 1.17 -3.35
N PRO A 96 -1.20 2.25 -3.19
CA PRO A 96 0.22 2.22 -3.50
C PRO A 96 0.98 1.29 -2.54
N GLY A 97 2.21 0.93 -2.91
CA GLY A 97 3.09 0.14 -2.05
C GLY A 97 3.40 0.86 -0.74
N GLY A 98 3.60 0.09 0.35
CA GLY A 98 3.99 0.62 1.66
C GLY A 98 5.50 0.52 1.93
N THR A 99 6.03 1.36 2.82
CA THR A 99 7.46 1.41 3.18
C THR A 99 8.03 0.11 3.72
N SER A 100 7.19 -0.76 4.31
CA SER A 100 7.63 -2.06 4.80
C SER A 100 8.16 -2.95 3.67
N SER A 101 7.75 -2.72 2.43
CA SER A 101 8.27 -3.44 1.25
C SER A 101 9.76 -3.17 1.01
N ASN A 102 10.27 -2.00 1.38
CA ASN A 102 11.69 -1.65 1.24
C ASN A 102 12.57 -2.53 2.13
N VAL A 103 12.15 -2.76 3.38
CA VAL A 103 12.85 -3.65 4.32
C VAL A 103 12.80 -5.09 3.86
N LEU A 104 11.63 -5.55 3.37
CA LEU A 104 11.49 -6.89 2.80
C LEU A 104 12.38 -7.09 1.57
N THR A 105 12.47 -6.08 0.70
CA THR A 105 13.36 -6.11 -0.48
C THR A 105 14.83 -6.24 -0.06
N TYR A 106 15.24 -5.52 0.98
CA TYR A 106 16.59 -5.63 1.53
C TYR A 106 16.88 -7.05 2.05
N LEU A 107 15.96 -7.62 2.84
CA LEU A 107 16.10 -8.97 3.39
C LEU A 107 16.10 -10.05 2.30
N ALA A 108 15.36 -9.84 1.21
CA ALA A 108 15.33 -10.74 0.06
C ALA A 108 16.57 -10.64 -0.84
N GLY A 109 17.57 -9.81 -0.51
CA GLY A 109 18.73 -9.55 -1.36
C GLY A 109 18.39 -8.78 -2.64
N GLY A 110 17.24 -8.11 -2.67
CA GLY A 110 16.76 -7.34 -3.80
C GLY A 110 17.33 -5.92 -3.88
N ARG A 111 16.85 -5.19 -4.88
CA ARG A 111 17.32 -3.82 -5.17
C ARG A 111 16.50 -2.79 -4.39
N VAL A 112 16.97 -2.47 -3.17
CA VAL A 112 16.26 -1.55 -2.26
C VAL A 112 15.97 -0.20 -2.90
N ALA A 113 16.95 0.40 -3.60
CA ALA A 113 16.77 1.70 -4.23
C ALA A 113 15.66 1.72 -5.29
N LEU A 114 15.46 0.61 -6.02
CA LEU A 114 14.36 0.45 -6.97
C LEU A 114 13.02 0.33 -6.24
N SER A 115 12.97 -0.41 -5.13
CA SER A 115 11.78 -0.58 -4.29
C SER A 115 11.32 0.74 -3.65
N VAL A 116 12.27 1.52 -3.12
CA VAL A 116 12.00 2.87 -2.60
C VAL A 116 11.46 3.77 -3.72
N SER A 117 12.12 3.79 -4.87
CA SER A 117 11.70 4.61 -6.02
C SER A 117 10.31 4.25 -6.52
N MET A 118 10.00 2.96 -6.64
CA MET A 118 8.69 2.45 -7.06
C MET A 118 7.60 2.82 -6.04
N THR A 119 7.90 2.70 -4.74
CA THR A 119 6.98 3.11 -3.65
C THR A 119 6.69 4.60 -3.71
N THR A 120 7.72 5.44 -3.89
CA THR A 120 7.54 6.89 -4.02
C THR A 120 6.71 7.26 -5.24
N VAL A 121 7.04 6.72 -6.43
CA VAL A 121 6.30 7.05 -7.65
C VAL A 121 4.86 6.52 -7.61
N SER A 122 4.64 5.31 -7.10
CA SER A 122 3.28 4.78 -6.95
C SER A 122 2.46 5.58 -5.95
N THR A 123 3.04 6.07 -4.85
CA THR A 123 2.36 6.94 -3.88
C THR A 123 1.97 8.30 -4.48
N LEU A 124 2.82 8.86 -5.34
CA LEU A 124 2.47 10.09 -6.06
C LEU A 124 1.38 9.83 -7.12
N ALA A 125 1.50 8.73 -7.86
CA ALA A 125 0.55 8.34 -8.89
C ALA A 125 -0.82 7.95 -8.31
N SER A 126 -0.87 7.39 -7.09
CA SER A 126 -2.12 6.93 -6.45
C SER A 126 -3.12 8.06 -6.22
N VAL A 127 -2.66 9.31 -6.07
CA VAL A 127 -3.53 10.48 -5.95
C VAL A 127 -4.53 10.57 -7.12
N ILE A 128 -4.12 10.14 -8.31
CA ILE A 128 -4.96 10.14 -9.52
C ILE A 128 -5.44 8.73 -9.85
N MET A 129 -4.55 7.73 -9.79
CA MET A 129 -4.86 6.35 -10.22
C MET A 129 -5.87 5.66 -9.31
N THR A 130 -5.75 5.78 -7.99
CA THR A 130 -6.64 5.09 -7.04
C THR A 130 -8.10 5.53 -7.19
N PRO A 131 -8.45 6.84 -7.21
CA PRO A 131 -9.83 7.22 -7.45
C PRO A 131 -10.29 6.80 -8.86
N TRP A 132 -9.45 6.96 -9.88
CA TRP A 132 -9.83 6.65 -11.26
C TRP A 132 -10.19 5.16 -11.46
N ILE A 133 -9.36 4.24 -10.94
CA ILE A 133 -9.59 2.80 -11.03
C ILE A 133 -10.77 2.37 -10.16
N THR A 134 -10.95 2.98 -8.98
CA THR A 134 -12.05 2.63 -8.07
C THR A 134 -13.41 3.13 -8.58
N THR A 135 -13.43 4.20 -9.39
CA THR A 135 -14.65 4.71 -10.04
C THR A 135 -15.03 4.00 -11.34
N LEU A 136 -14.16 3.12 -11.85
CA LEU A 136 -14.35 2.37 -13.10
C LEU A 136 -15.21 1.12 -12.88
#